data_AF-A0A3D5RU01-F1
#
_entry.id   AF-A0A3D5RU01-F1
#
_cell.length_a   1.000
_cell.length_b   1.000
_cell.length_c   1.000
_cell.angle_alpha   90.00
_cell.angle_beta   90.00
_cell.angle_gamma   90.00
#
_symmetry.space_group_name_H-M   'P 1'
#
loop_
_entity.id
_entity.type
_entity.pdbx_description
1 polymer ?
#
loop_
_entity_poly.entity_id
_entity_poly.type
_entity_poly.pdbx_seq_one_letter_code
_entity_poly.pdbx_strand_id
1 'polypeptide(L)'
;KAFNGVDLIVVPAAFTEETGLVHWETLLTSRAIENLSYVLAAAQWGEHYGDRRTYGHSMIINPWGERVNALPSGNGVAIAEIDLELITEIRENFPALLHRKILSDN
;
A
#
# COMPACT_ATOMS: atom_id res chain seq x y z
N LYS A 1 13.31 -11.97 -0.44
CA LYS A 1 13.14 -11.86 1.03
C LYS A 1 12.34 -10.59 1.31
N ALA A 2 11.15 -10.64 1.91
CA ALA A 2 10.71 -9.42 2.57
C ALA A 2 11.66 -9.23 3.75
N PHE A 3 12.33 -8.09 3.78
CA PHE A 3 13.26 -7.75 4.84
C PHE A 3 12.51 -7.80 6.17
N ASN A 4 13.01 -8.53 7.16
CA ASN A 4 12.45 -8.44 8.50
C ASN A 4 12.55 -6.98 8.94
N GLY A 5 11.42 -6.36 9.30
CA GLY A 5 11.38 -4.97 9.80
C GLY A 5 11.06 -3.88 8.76
N VAL A 6 10.24 -4.15 7.74
CA VAL A 6 9.70 -3.06 6.89
C VAL A 6 8.43 -2.52 7.51
N ASP A 7 8.46 -1.29 8.01
CA ASP A 7 7.30 -0.67 8.65
C ASP A 7 6.41 0.10 7.66
N LEU A 8 7.00 0.58 6.57
CA LEU A 8 6.33 1.34 5.52
C LEU A 8 6.80 0.91 4.12
N ILE A 9 5.84 0.65 3.23
CA ILE A 9 6.04 0.41 1.81
C ILE A 9 5.52 1.64 1.05
N VAL A 10 6.36 2.25 0.22
CA VAL A 10 5.98 3.43 -0.58
C VAL A 10 5.82 3.04 -2.04
N VAL A 11 4.66 3.35 -2.63
CA VAL A 11 4.28 2.95 -4.00
C VAL A 11 3.88 4.18 -4.81
N PRO A 12 4.84 4.97 -5.34
CA PRO A 12 4.53 6.02 -6.29
C PRO A 12 4.17 5.41 -7.64
N ALA A 13 3.02 5.78 -8.22
CA ALA A 13 2.54 5.15 -9.44
C ALA A 13 1.73 6.07 -10.37
N ALA A 14 1.56 5.62 -11.61
CA ALA A 14 0.69 6.21 -12.61
C ALA A 14 -0.07 5.09 -13.34
N PHE A 15 -0.91 4.35 -12.60
CA PHE A 15 -1.77 3.31 -13.18
C PHE A 15 -2.68 3.93 -14.22
N THR A 16 -2.87 3.25 -15.36
CA THR A 16 -3.92 3.61 -16.32
C THR A 16 -5.28 3.49 -15.66
N GLU A 17 -6.26 4.26 -16.13
CA GLU A 17 -7.63 4.25 -15.58
C GLU A 17 -8.22 2.82 -15.52
N GLU A 18 -8.13 2.05 -16.61
CA GLU A 18 -8.66 0.67 -16.69
C GLU A 18 -7.98 -0.30 -15.72
N THR A 19 -6.64 -0.29 -15.66
CA THR A 19 -5.89 -1.19 -14.78
C THR A 19 -6.09 -0.80 -13.32
N GLY A 20 -6.09 0.51 -13.02
CA GLY A 20 -6.28 1.01 -11.67
C GLY A 20 -7.64 0.65 -11.09
N LEU A 21 -8.70 0.79 -11.90
CA LEU A 21 -10.08 0.47 -11.51
C LEU A 21 -10.25 -0.94 -10.95
N VAL A 22 -9.50 -1.91 -11.49
CA VAL A 22 -9.62 -3.32 -11.10
C VAL A 22 -8.58 -3.74 -10.06
N HIS A 23 -7.37 -3.19 -10.13
CA HIS A 23 -6.23 -3.77 -9.41
C HIS A 23 -5.70 -2.92 -8.27
N TRP A 24 -5.84 -1.60 -8.33
CA TRP A 24 -5.05 -0.69 -7.50
C TRP A 24 -5.24 -0.95 -6.00
N GLU A 25 -6.47 -0.85 -5.51
CA GLU A 25 -6.77 -1.04 -4.09
C GLU A 25 -6.45 -2.48 -3.64
N THR A 26 -6.85 -3.49 -4.42
CA THR A 26 -6.60 -4.91 -4.07
C THR A 26 -5.10 -5.20 -3.91
N LEU A 27 -4.26 -4.70 -4.82
CA LEU A 27 -2.82 -4.92 -4.76
C LEU A 27 -2.19 -4.20 -3.57
N LEU A 28 -2.56 -2.95 -3.32
CA LEU A 28 -2.03 -2.18 -2.20
C LEU A 28 -2.44 -2.77 -0.85
N THR A 29 -3.72 -3.11 -0.69
CA THR A 29 -4.24 -3.73 0.53
C THR A 29 -3.58 -5.08 0.78
N SER A 30 -3.41 -5.90 -0.27
CA SER A 30 -2.66 -7.16 -0.17
C SER A 30 -1.25 -6.96 0.36
N ARG A 31 -0.53 -5.94 -0.14
CA ARG A 31 0.85 -5.64 0.30
C ARG A 31 0.92 -5.19 1.75
N ALA A 32 -0.06 -4.42 2.22
CA ALA A 32 -0.15 -4.00 3.62
C ALA A 32 -0.34 -5.22 4.55
N ILE A 33 -1.33 -6.06 4.23
CA ILE A 33 -1.70 -7.24 5.03
C ILE A 33 -0.58 -8.28 5.03
N GLU A 34 -0.07 -8.68 3.86
CA GLU A 34 0.86 -9.81 3.78
C GLU A 34 2.22 -9.50 4.42
N ASN A 35 2.55 -8.21 4.57
CA ASN A 35 3.80 -7.74 5.17
C ASN A 35 3.63 -7.15 6.57
N LEU A 36 2.39 -6.98 7.05
CA LEU A 36 2.09 -6.27 8.31
C LEU A 36 2.85 -4.94 8.37
N SER A 37 2.64 -4.12 7.33
CA SER A 37 3.30 -2.83 7.12
C SER A 37 2.29 -1.80 6.64
N TYR A 38 2.53 -0.52 6.91
CA TYR A 38 1.82 0.53 6.22
C TYR A 38 2.14 0.52 4.73
N VAL A 39 1.18 0.96 3.91
CA VAL A 39 1.38 1.24 2.48
C VAL A 39 1.00 2.68 2.20
N LEU A 40 1.95 3.46 1.68
CA LEU A 40 1.74 4.84 1.21
C LEU A 40 1.80 4.86 -0.31
N ALA A 41 0.67 5.07 -0.97
CA ALA A 41 0.55 4.99 -2.41
C ALA A 41 0.17 6.34 -3.01
N ALA A 42 1.16 7.10 -3.49
CA ALA A 42 0.94 8.35 -4.21
C ALA A 42 0.71 8.07 -5.70
N ALA A 43 -0.39 8.55 -6.26
CA ALA A 43 -0.82 8.24 -7.61
C ALA A 43 -1.06 9.48 -8.47
N GLN A 44 -0.66 9.42 -9.74
CA GLN A 44 -1.06 10.40 -10.75
C GLN A 44 -2.56 10.27 -11.04
N TRP A 45 -3.23 11.41 -11.21
CA TRP A 45 -4.64 11.49 -11.56
C TRP A 45 -4.85 12.34 -12.81
N GLY A 46 -5.81 11.91 -13.63
CA GLY A 46 -6.45 12.75 -14.63
C GLY A 46 -5.98 12.46 -16.04
N GLU A 47 -6.19 13.43 -16.90
CA GLU A 47 -5.83 13.40 -18.31
C GLU A 47 -4.42 13.95 -18.50
N HIS A 48 -3.65 13.25 -19.34
CA HIS A 48 -2.28 13.58 -19.68
C HIS A 48 -2.19 13.88 -21.18
N TYR A 49 -0.99 14.22 -21.66
CA TYR A 49 -0.76 14.39 -23.09
C TYR A 49 -1.24 13.19 -23.93
N GLY A 50 -1.99 13.46 -24.99
CA GLY A 50 -2.69 12.44 -25.80
C GLY A 50 -3.95 11.93 -25.12
N ASP A 51 -4.30 10.66 -25.35
CA ASP A 51 -5.50 10.03 -24.78
C ASP A 51 -5.19 9.26 -23.47
N ARG A 52 -4.04 9.53 -22.83
CA ARG A 52 -3.63 8.80 -21.63
C ARG A 52 -4.34 9.34 -20.40
N ARG A 53 -5.09 8.48 -19.70
CA ARG A 53 -5.75 8.77 -18.43
C ARG A 53 -5.18 7.90 -17.32
N THR A 54 -4.87 8.49 -16.17
CA THR A 54 -4.36 7.77 -15.00
C THR A 54 -5.42 7.70 -13.91
N TYR A 55 -5.46 6.58 -13.19
CA TYR A 55 -6.53 6.26 -12.24
C TYR A 55 -6.60 7.21 -11.03
N GLY A 56 -5.48 7.67 -10.49
CA GLY A 56 -5.47 8.41 -9.22
C GLY A 56 -5.66 7.46 -8.04
N HIS A 57 -6.62 7.77 -7.16
CA HIS A 57 -6.88 7.00 -5.95
C HIS A 57 -5.66 6.86 -5.03
N SER A 58 -4.91 7.96 -4.81
CA SER A 58 -3.82 7.95 -3.82
C SER A 58 -4.36 7.51 -2.47
N MET A 59 -3.66 6.66 -1.73
CA MET A 59 -4.16 6.16 -0.45
C MET A 59 -3.06 5.75 0.52
N ILE A 60 -3.44 5.70 1.79
CA ILE A 60 -2.62 5.26 2.91
C ILE A 60 -3.38 4.10 3.57
N ILE A 61 -2.72 2.97 3.76
CA ILE A 61 -3.29 1.74 4.30
C ILE A 61 -2.47 1.31 5.52
N ASN A 62 -3.13 0.94 6.61
CA ASN A 62 -2.46 0.45 7.82
C ASN A 62 -2.04 -1.03 7.69
N PRO A 63 -1.25 -1.57 8.64
CA PRO A 63 -0.77 -2.96 8.60
C PRO A 63 -1.88 -4.02 8.63
N TRP A 64 -3.10 -3.65 9.03
CA TRP A 64 -4.27 -4.53 9.04
C TRP A 64 -5.06 -4.52 7.72
N GLY A 65 -4.63 -3.70 6.75
CA GLY A 65 -5.29 -3.56 5.45
C GLY A 65 -6.41 -2.53 5.42
N GLU A 66 -6.57 -1.73 6.47
CA GLU A 66 -7.59 -0.68 6.52
C GLU A 66 -7.04 0.61 5.90
N ARG A 67 -7.86 1.24 5.06
CA ARG A 67 -7.52 2.51 4.43
C ARG A 67 -7.70 3.65 5.42
N VAL A 68 -6.58 4.21 5.91
CA VAL A 68 -6.59 5.28 6.91
C VAL A 68 -6.86 6.65 6.30
N ASN A 69 -6.45 6.87 5.05
CA ASN A 69 -6.84 8.04 4.27
C ASN A 69 -6.71 7.77 2.77
N ALA A 70 -7.48 8.48 1.94
CA ALA A 70 -7.38 8.40 0.49
C ALA A 70 -7.84 9.68 -0.20
N LEU A 71 -7.30 9.90 -1.39
CA LEU A 71 -7.74 10.91 -2.35
C LEU A 71 -8.37 10.17 -3.54
N PRO A 72 -9.71 9.99 -3.55
CA PRO A 72 -10.38 9.16 -4.55
C PRO A 72 -10.35 9.78 -5.96
N SER A 73 -10.25 11.10 -6.06
CA SER A 73 -10.09 11.81 -7.32
C SER A 73 -9.57 13.22 -7.06
N GLY A 74 -9.19 13.92 -8.12
CA GLY A 74 -8.68 15.29 -8.05
C GLY A 74 -7.20 15.36 -7.70
N ASN A 75 -6.62 16.55 -7.91
CA ASN A 75 -5.29 16.88 -7.39
C ASN A 75 -5.43 17.24 -5.91
N GLY A 76 -4.52 16.76 -5.07
CA GLY A 76 -4.61 17.00 -3.64
C GLY A 76 -3.61 16.17 -2.85
N VAL A 77 -3.81 16.13 -1.53
CA VAL A 77 -2.93 15.44 -0.59
C VAL A 77 -3.80 14.64 0.39
N ALA A 78 -3.47 13.36 0.58
CA ALA A 78 -3.95 12.57 1.71
C ALA A 78 -2.86 12.53 2.79
N ILE A 79 -3.25 12.72 4.05
CA ILE A 79 -2.33 12.80 5.21
C ILE A 79 -2.81 11.82 6.27
N ALA A 80 -1.91 11.08 6.88
CA ALA A 80 -2.18 10.25 8.05
C ALA A 80 -0.95 10.19 8.95
N GLU A 81 -1.18 9.88 10.22
CA GLU A 81 -0.13 9.57 11.20
C GLU A 81 0.26 8.11 11.09
N ILE A 82 1.56 7.83 11.19
CA ILE A 82 2.08 6.46 11.20
C ILE A 82 2.29 6.06 12.66
N ASP A 83 1.50 5.08 13.11
CA ASP A 83 1.57 4.53 14.46
C ASP A 83 2.49 3.30 14.46
N LEU A 84 3.68 3.44 15.04
CA LEU A 84 4.64 2.35 15.14
C LEU A 84 4.27 1.35 16.25
N GLU A 85 3.53 1.78 17.26
CA GLU A 85 3.06 0.91 18.35
C GLU A 85 2.03 -0.07 17.79
N LEU A 86 1.13 0.40 16.91
CA LEU A 86 0.19 -0.47 16.19
C LEU A 86 0.90 -1.54 15.36
N ILE A 87 2.02 -1.22 14.69
CA ILE A 87 2.81 -2.20 13.94
C ILE A 87 3.34 -3.29 14.87
N THR A 88 3.91 -2.88 16.01
CA THR A 88 4.43 -3.80 17.02
C THR A 88 3.31 -4.69 17.55
N GLU A 89 2.19 -4.11 17.98
CA GLU A 89 1.03 -4.84 18.50
C GLU A 89 0.49 -5.87 17.49
N ILE A 90 0.28 -5.48 16.23
CA ILE A 90 -0.21 -6.38 15.18
C ILE A 90 0.75 -7.54 14.96
N ARG A 91 2.06 -7.29 14.94
CA ARG A 91 3.07 -8.34 14.71
C ARG A 91 3.21 -9.29 15.88
N GLU A 92 3.00 -8.81 17.11
CA GLU A 92 2.99 -9.65 18.32
C GLU A 92 1.75 -10.52 18.39
N ASN A 93 0.57 -9.94 18.14
CA ASN A 93 -0.71 -10.65 18.20
C ASN A 93 -0.94 -11.57 16.99
N PHE A 94 -0.41 -11.19 15.83
CA PHE A 94 -0.49 -11.96 14.59
C PHE A 94 0.90 -12.17 13.96
N PRO A 95 1.72 -13.11 14.50
CA PRO A 95 3.11 -13.30 14.10
C PRO A 95 3.28 -14.04 12.76
N ALA A 96 2.42 -13.77 11.77
CA ALA A 96 2.38 -14.46 10.48
C ALA A 96 3.72 -14.39 9.71
N LEU A 97 4.50 -13.32 9.90
CA LEU A 97 5.82 -13.17 9.28
C LEU A 97 6.81 -14.23 9.78
N LEU A 98 6.68 -14.71 11.02
CA LEU A 98 7.53 -15.76 11.60
C LEU A 98 7.22 -17.14 11.01
N HIS A 99 6.04 -17.32 10.42
CA HIS A 99 5.61 -18.60 9.84
C HIS A 99 6.16 -18.82 8.42
N ARG A 100 6.81 -17.80 7.82
CA ARG A 100 7.33 -17.88 6.44
C ARG A 100 8.42 -18.94 6.33
N LYS A 101 8.17 -19.97 5.51
CA LYS A 101 9.16 -20.98 5.10
C LYS A 101 9.78 -20.53 3.78
N ILE A 102 10.75 -19.62 3.85
CA ILE A 102 11.56 -19.27 2.68
C ILE A 102 12.66 -20.32 2.60
N LEU A 103 12.77 -21.03 1.48
CA LEU A 103 13.89 -21.94 1.23
C LEU A 103 15.19 -21.15 1.44
N SER A 104 16.00 -21.57 2.40
CA SER A 104 17.38 -21.09 2.49
C SER A 104 18.11 -21.66 1.28
N ASP A 105 18.66 -20.79 0.43
CA ASP A 105 19.69 -21.21 -0.51
C ASP A 105 20.80 -21.88 0.33
N ASN A 106 20.92 -23.20 0.20
CA ASN A 106 22.11 -23.94 0.62
C ASN A 106 23.23 -23.64 -0.37
#